data_AF-A0A7V8AA57-F1
#
_entry.id   AF-A0A7V8AA57-F1
#
_cell.length_a   1.000
_cell.length_b   1.000
_cell.length_c   1.000
_cell.angle_alpha   90.00
_cell.angle_beta   90.00
_cell.angle_gamma   90.00
#
_symmetry.space_group_name_H-M   'P 1'
#
loop_
_entity.id
_entity.type
_entity.pdbx_description
1 polymer ?
#
loop_
_entity_poly.entity_id
_entity_poly.type
_entity_poly.pdbx_seq_one_letter_code
_entity_poly.pdbx_strand_id
1 'polypeptide(L)'
;MTQTIQITAIAHVASGRSAAIDDDWGEVHAKIVLTDDFTPDALAGLQDFSHIEVIFHFDKVLPEKIETGARHPRNNKNWPLVGIFAQRGKNRPNQEFLPREKTSQPNWATELMKGYWQK
;
A
#
# COMPACT_ATOMS: atom_id res chain seq x y z
N MET A 1 -10.20 10.11 21.68
CA MET A 1 -8.79 10.43 22.00
C MET A 1 -7.95 10.07 20.78
N THR A 2 -6.98 10.89 20.42
CA THR A 2 -6.06 10.58 19.31
C THR A 2 -4.93 9.71 19.84
N GLN A 3 -4.66 8.59 19.16
CA GLN A 3 -3.52 7.72 19.45
C GLN A 3 -2.62 7.66 18.21
N THR A 4 -1.32 7.85 18.42
CA THR A 4 -0.32 7.73 17.35
C THR A 4 0.25 6.32 17.33
N ILE A 5 0.30 5.72 16.15
CA ILE A 5 0.99 4.45 15.90
C ILE A 5 2.31 4.79 15.19
N GLN A 6 3.41 4.23 15.66
CA GLN A 6 4.71 4.32 14.99
C GLN A 6 4.89 3.09 14.10
N ILE A 7 5.21 3.30 12.84
CA ILE A 7 5.47 2.22 11.86
C ILE A 7 6.91 2.38 11.37
N THR A 8 7.71 1.34 11.56
CA THR A 8 9.07 1.25 10.99
C THR A 8 8.98 0.55 9.65
N ALA A 9 9.61 1.12 8.61
CA ALA A 9 9.65 0.50 7.30
C ALA A 9 10.48 -0.81 7.36
N ILE A 10 9.91 -1.89 6.83
CA ILE A 10 10.57 -3.21 6.71
C ILE A 10 11.19 -3.44 5.33
N ALA A 11 10.91 -2.53 4.38
CA ALA A 11 11.33 -2.63 3.00
C ALA A 11 11.29 -1.28 2.29
N HIS A 12 11.96 -1.20 1.14
CA HIS A 12 11.88 -0.10 0.19
C HIS A 12 11.42 -0.59 -1.19
N VAL A 13 10.61 0.23 -1.87
CA VAL A 13 10.21 -0.01 -3.25
C VAL A 13 11.27 0.58 -4.18
N ALA A 14 11.95 -0.27 -4.95
CA ALA A 14 12.84 0.14 -6.02
C ALA A 14 12.15 -0.02 -7.38
N SER A 15 12.05 1.05 -8.16
CA SER A 15 11.49 1.00 -9.52
C SER A 15 12.30 1.88 -10.47
N GLY A 16 12.18 1.64 -11.77
CA GLY A 16 12.79 2.50 -12.80
C GLY A 16 12.14 3.88 -12.93
N ARG A 17 11.04 4.15 -12.22
CA ARG A 17 10.31 5.41 -12.30
C ARG A 17 10.76 6.37 -11.20
N SER A 18 11.24 7.54 -11.60
CA SER A 18 11.66 8.60 -10.68
C SER A 18 10.63 9.72 -10.51
N ALA A 19 9.74 9.92 -11.49
CA ALA A 19 8.74 10.98 -11.49
C ALA A 19 7.45 10.57 -10.74
N ALA A 20 6.95 11.45 -9.88
CA ALA A 20 5.74 11.25 -9.07
C ALA A 20 4.44 11.61 -9.82
N ILE A 21 4.21 10.99 -10.97
CA ILE A 21 2.99 11.17 -11.77
C ILE A 21 1.93 10.13 -11.41
N ASP A 22 0.66 10.46 -11.66
CA ASP A 22 -0.44 9.72 -11.04
C ASP A 22 -0.94 8.50 -11.86
N ASP A 23 -0.58 8.38 -13.15
CA ASP A 23 -1.12 7.38 -14.09
C ASP A 23 -0.05 6.41 -14.64
N ASP A 24 -0.49 5.41 -15.41
CA ASP A 24 0.35 4.47 -16.18
C ASP A 24 1.33 3.65 -15.35
N TRP A 25 0.85 3.09 -14.24
CA TRP A 25 1.64 2.25 -13.34
C TRP A 25 1.62 0.75 -13.69
N GLY A 26 0.69 0.30 -14.56
CA GLY A 26 0.43 -1.13 -14.79
C GLY A 26 1.61 -1.92 -15.36
N GLU A 27 2.38 -1.31 -16.27
CA GLU A 27 3.53 -1.96 -16.92
C GLU A 27 4.85 -1.77 -16.15
N VAL A 28 4.83 -1.11 -14.98
CA VAL A 28 6.04 -0.80 -14.22
C VAL A 28 6.42 -1.98 -13.35
N HIS A 29 7.54 -2.61 -13.67
CA HIS A 29 8.17 -3.58 -12.78
C HIS A 29 8.89 -2.86 -11.63
N ALA A 30 8.55 -3.25 -10.40
CA ALA A 30 9.20 -2.78 -9.18
C ALA A 30 9.73 -3.98 -8.39
N LYS A 31 10.76 -3.73 -7.57
CA LYS A 31 11.33 -4.67 -6.63
C LYS A 31 11.08 -4.18 -5.21
N ILE A 32 10.55 -5.04 -4.35
CA ILE A 32 10.52 -4.79 -2.91
C ILE A 32 11.83 -5.30 -2.32
N VAL A 33 12.60 -4.40 -1.71
CA VAL A 33 13.90 -4.70 -1.10
C VAL A 33 13.72 -4.62 0.42
N LEU A 34 13.74 -5.76 1.10
CA LEU A 34 13.69 -5.82 2.57
C LEU A 34 14.90 -5.10 3.18
N THR A 35 14.75 -4.58 4.41
CA THR A 35 15.88 -4.11 5.21
C THR A 35 16.72 -5.29 5.69
N ASP A 36 17.94 -5.00 6.17
CA ASP A 36 18.89 -6.02 6.64
C ASP A 36 18.45 -6.71 7.95
N ASP A 37 17.33 -6.31 8.54
CA ASP A 37 16.77 -6.87 9.77
C ASP A 37 16.16 -8.26 9.58
N PHE A 38 15.99 -8.72 8.32
CA PHE A 38 15.29 -9.94 7.98
C PHE A 38 16.17 -10.91 7.18
N THR A 39 16.12 -12.18 7.56
CA THR A 39 16.71 -13.28 6.80
C THR A 39 15.73 -13.82 5.74
N PRO A 40 16.20 -14.56 4.72
CA PRO A 40 15.34 -15.06 3.63
C PRO A 40 14.18 -15.98 4.08
N ASP A 41 14.30 -16.62 5.24
CA ASP A 41 13.25 -17.45 5.84
C ASP A 41 11.99 -16.66 6.22
N ALA A 42 12.07 -15.34 6.42
CA ALA A 42 10.91 -14.46 6.57
C ALA A 42 9.96 -14.47 5.35
N LEU A 43 10.45 -14.95 4.20
CA LEU A 43 9.69 -15.10 2.96
C LEU A 43 9.33 -16.57 2.64
N ALA A 44 9.60 -17.52 3.55
CA ALA A 44 9.32 -18.93 3.31
C ALA A 44 7.83 -19.17 3.01
N GLY A 45 7.52 -19.83 1.90
CA GLY A 45 6.14 -20.11 1.47
C GLY A 45 5.50 -18.97 0.66
N LEU A 46 6.14 -17.80 0.56
CA LEU A 46 5.61 -16.68 -0.21
C LEU A 46 5.47 -17.02 -1.70
N GLN A 47 6.37 -17.86 -2.23
CA GLN A 47 6.33 -18.29 -3.63
C GLN A 47 5.09 -19.10 -4.01
N ASP A 48 4.34 -19.61 -3.02
CA ASP A 48 3.10 -20.37 -3.26
C ASP A 48 1.90 -19.44 -3.52
N PHE A 49 2.07 -18.12 -3.29
CA PHE A 49 1.08 -17.10 -3.58
C PHE A 49 1.32 -16.48 -4.95
N SER A 50 0.24 -16.25 -5.71
CA SER A 50 0.33 -15.55 -7.00
C SER A 50 0.42 -14.02 -6.85
N HIS A 51 -0.11 -13.49 -5.74
CA HIS A 51 -0.20 -12.06 -5.46
C HIS A 51 0.06 -11.81 -3.97
N ILE A 52 0.56 -10.61 -3.67
CA ILE A 52 0.75 -10.12 -2.30
C ILE A 52 0.07 -8.76 -2.15
N GLU A 53 -0.37 -8.46 -0.94
CA GLU A 53 -0.78 -7.11 -0.57
C GLU A 53 0.43 -6.36 -0.04
N VAL A 54 0.78 -5.25 -0.68
CA VAL A 54 1.88 -4.38 -0.26
C VAL A 54 1.29 -3.08 0.28
N ILE A 55 1.41 -2.87 1.58
CA ILE A 55 1.10 -1.60 2.23
C ILE A 55 2.37 -0.77 2.24
N PHE A 56 2.34 0.41 1.63
CA PHE A 56 3.49 1.30 1.54
C PHE A 56 3.12 2.73 1.90
N HIS A 57 4.12 3.47 2.38
CA HIS A 57 4.02 4.88 2.76
C HIS A 57 4.54 5.78 1.63
N PHE A 58 3.79 6.84 1.27
CA PHE A 58 4.22 7.82 0.28
C PHE A 58 5.20 8.87 0.87
N ASP A 59 6.42 8.42 1.15
CA ASP A 59 7.53 9.20 1.73
C ASP A 59 7.77 10.60 1.12
N LYS A 60 7.39 10.81 -0.16
CA LYS A 60 7.54 12.09 -0.86
C LYS A 60 6.33 13.03 -0.77
N VAL A 61 5.27 12.68 -0.05
CA VAL A 61 4.12 13.57 0.16
C VAL A 61 4.44 14.55 1.27
N LEU A 62 4.59 15.83 0.88
CA LEU A 62 4.90 16.90 1.82
C LEU A 62 3.74 17.14 2.80
N PRO A 63 4.02 17.40 4.10
CA PRO A 63 2.99 17.60 5.12
C PRO A 63 1.97 18.70 4.79
N GLU A 64 2.41 19.79 4.16
CA GLU A 64 1.55 20.91 3.75
C GLU A 64 0.63 20.58 2.57
N LYS A 65 0.86 19.45 1.89
CA LYS A 65 0.00 18.96 0.81
C LYS A 65 -1.10 18.05 1.32
N ILE A 66 -1.15 17.74 2.62
CA ILE A 66 -2.14 16.84 3.20
C ILE A 66 -3.52 17.49 3.18
N GLU A 67 -4.47 16.75 2.62
CA GLU A 67 -5.87 17.15 2.50
C GLU A 67 -6.68 16.38 3.54
N THR A 68 -7.50 17.08 4.30
CA THR A 68 -8.44 16.49 5.27
C THR A 68 -9.89 16.60 4.82
N GLY A 69 -10.17 17.52 3.88
CA GLY A 69 -11.49 17.82 3.37
C GLY A 69 -11.81 17.17 2.03
N ALA A 70 -12.78 17.75 1.33
CA ALA A 70 -13.16 17.34 -0.01
C ALA A 70 -12.39 18.14 -1.07
N ARG A 71 -12.00 17.46 -2.15
CA ARG A 71 -11.31 18.06 -3.30
C ARG A 71 -11.73 17.39 -4.59
N HIS A 72 -11.49 18.07 -5.70
CA HIS A 72 -11.62 17.47 -7.02
C HIS A 72 -10.49 16.46 -7.25
N PRO A 73 -10.80 15.18 -7.55
CA PRO A 73 -9.76 14.20 -7.83
C PRO A 73 -8.92 14.65 -9.04
N ARG A 74 -7.60 14.47 -8.95
CA ARG A 74 -6.62 14.96 -9.95
C ARG A 74 -6.73 16.46 -10.28
N ASN A 75 -7.34 17.25 -9.39
CA ASN A 75 -7.66 18.67 -9.58
C ASN A 75 -8.59 18.94 -10.79
N ASN A 76 -9.31 17.93 -11.26
CA ASN A 76 -10.23 18.08 -12.38
C ASN A 76 -11.57 18.67 -11.91
N LYS A 77 -11.81 19.96 -12.20
CA LYS A 77 -13.02 20.68 -11.78
C LYS A 77 -14.32 20.16 -12.40
N ASN A 78 -14.24 19.36 -13.47
CA ASN A 78 -15.41 18.72 -14.08
C ASN A 78 -15.87 17.48 -13.33
N TRP A 79 -15.06 16.95 -12.42
CA TRP A 79 -15.40 15.81 -11.57
C TRP A 79 -16.00 16.28 -10.24
N PRO A 80 -16.82 15.46 -9.56
CA PRO A 80 -17.43 15.88 -8.31
C PRO A 80 -16.38 16.18 -7.22
N LEU A 81 -16.78 17.04 -6.28
CA LEU A 81 -16.03 17.27 -5.06
C LEU A 81 -16.21 16.04 -4.14
N VAL A 82 -15.12 15.38 -3.76
CA VAL A 82 -15.15 14.12 -2.99
C VAL A 82 -14.26 14.22 -1.76
N GLY A 83 -14.77 13.81 -0.60
CA GLY A 83 -14.00 13.74 0.65
C GLY A 83 -12.74 12.89 0.50
N ILE A 84 -11.64 13.24 1.18
CA ILE A 84 -10.36 12.55 1.00
C ILE A 84 -10.43 11.03 1.26
N PHE A 85 -11.28 10.58 2.19
CA PHE A 85 -11.47 9.16 2.49
C PHE A 85 -12.39 8.42 1.49
N ALA A 86 -13.16 9.16 0.69
CA ALA A 86 -14.00 8.61 -0.38
C ALA A 86 -13.29 8.61 -1.74
N GLN A 87 -12.00 8.92 -1.77
CA GLN A 87 -11.14 8.84 -2.95
C GLN A 87 -9.81 8.16 -2.62
N ARG A 88 -9.04 7.84 -3.66
CA ARG A 88 -7.70 7.24 -3.53
C ARG A 88 -6.58 8.28 -3.69
N GLY A 89 -6.73 9.44 -3.04
CA GLY A 89 -5.72 10.51 -3.07
C GLY A 89 -4.51 10.20 -2.19
N LYS A 90 -3.29 10.41 -2.69
CA LYS A 90 -2.04 10.20 -1.91
C LYS A 90 -1.86 11.20 -0.77
N ASN A 91 -2.41 12.39 -0.96
CA ASN A 91 -2.39 13.52 -0.04
C ASN A 91 -3.40 13.38 1.10
N ARG A 92 -3.26 12.35 1.95
CA ARG A 92 -4.20 12.05 3.03
C ARG A 92 -3.50 11.86 4.37
N PRO A 93 -4.20 11.97 5.51
CA PRO A 93 -3.56 11.97 6.83
C PRO A 93 -2.64 10.77 7.07
N ASN A 94 -3.10 9.55 6.75
CA ASN A 94 -2.29 8.34 6.74
C ASN A 94 -2.05 7.90 5.30
N GLN A 95 -0.81 7.94 4.87
CA GLN A 95 -0.40 7.84 3.46
C GLN A 95 -0.19 6.38 3.03
N GLU A 96 -1.12 5.50 3.35
CA GLU A 96 -1.02 4.05 3.12
C GLU A 96 -1.96 3.59 2.01
N PHE A 97 -1.49 2.76 1.07
CA PHE A 97 -2.30 2.27 -0.04
C PHE A 97 -2.30 0.76 -0.15
N LEU A 98 -3.43 0.24 -0.62
CA LEU A 98 -3.62 -1.17 -0.98
C LEU A 98 -3.77 -1.29 -2.50
N PRO A 99 -3.23 -2.36 -3.12
CA PRO A 99 -3.45 -2.67 -4.53
C PRO A 99 -4.95 -2.87 -4.85
N ARG A 100 -5.32 -2.76 -6.14
CA ARG A 100 -6.73 -2.86 -6.59
C ARG A 100 -7.13 -4.24 -7.13
N GLU A 101 -6.20 -5.17 -7.23
CA GLU A 101 -6.45 -6.44 -7.91
C GLU A 101 -7.05 -7.50 -6.98
N LYS A 102 -7.80 -8.43 -7.57
CA LYS A 102 -8.38 -9.56 -6.85
C LYS A 102 -7.25 -10.50 -6.45
N THR A 103 -7.07 -10.69 -5.15
CA THR A 103 -6.05 -11.61 -4.63
C THR A 103 -6.52 -13.06 -4.74
N SER A 104 -5.56 -13.97 -4.97
CA SER A 104 -5.75 -15.41 -4.90
C SER A 104 -4.72 -15.96 -3.92
N GLN A 105 -5.16 -16.84 -3.01
CA GLN A 105 -4.35 -17.45 -1.96
C GLN A 105 -4.38 -18.98 -2.08
N PRO A 106 -3.30 -19.68 -1.71
CA PRO A 106 -3.26 -21.14 -1.71
C PRO A 106 -4.24 -21.72 -0.68
N ASN A 107 -4.77 -22.91 -0.97
CA ASN A 107 -5.78 -23.56 -0.12
C ASN A 107 -5.28 -23.81 1.31
N TRP A 108 -3.99 -24.11 1.47
CA TRP A 108 -3.39 -24.36 2.79
C TRP A 108 -3.49 -23.14 3.71
N ALA A 109 -3.45 -21.91 3.18
CA ALA A 109 -3.58 -20.70 4.01
C ALA A 109 -4.98 -20.62 4.63
N THR A 110 -6.00 -20.94 3.83
CA THR A 110 -7.39 -21.02 4.31
C THR A 110 -7.54 -22.16 5.33
N GLU A 111 -6.92 -23.31 5.10
CA GLU A 111 -6.98 -24.47 6.01
C GLU A 111 -6.28 -24.20 7.35
N LEU A 112 -5.09 -23.61 7.33
CA LEU A 112 -4.36 -23.14 8.51
C LEU A 112 -5.25 -22.23 9.36
N MET A 113 -5.91 -21.26 8.71
CA MET A 113 -6.73 -20.26 9.41
C MET A 113 -8.00 -20.83 10.05
N LYS A 114 -8.51 -22.00 9.62
CA LYS A 114 -9.72 -22.63 10.21
C LYS A 114 -9.55 -22.96 11.70
N GLY A 115 -8.34 -23.36 12.11
CA GLY A 115 -8.02 -23.71 13.50
C GLY A 115 -7.20 -22.65 14.24
N TYR A 116 -6.74 -21.59 13.56
CA TYR A 116 -5.69 -20.70 14.07
C TYR A 116 -6.04 -19.99 15.38
N TRP A 117 -7.33 -19.70 15.59
CA TRP A 117 -7.82 -19.03 16.80
C TRP A 117 -8.50 -19.98 17.80
N GLN A 118 -8.57 -21.27 17.47
CA GLN A 118 -9.05 -22.28 18.40
C GLN A 118 -7.85 -22.74 19.24
N LYS A 119 -7.85 -22.33 20.51
CA LYS A 119 -6.85 -22.74 21.50
C LYS A 119 -7.00 -24.20 21.88
#